data_AF-A0A6C0IFX9-F1
#
_entry.id   AF-A0A6C0IFX9-F1
#
_cell.length_a   1.000
_cell.length_b   1.000
_cell.length_c   1.000
_cell.angle_alpha   90.00
_cell.angle_beta   90.00
_cell.angle_gamma   90.00
#
_symmetry.space_group_name_H-M   'P 1'
#
loop_
_entity.id
_entity.type
_entity.pdbx_description
1 polymer ?
#
loop_
_entity_poly.entity_id
_entity_poly.type
_entity_poly.pdbx_seq_one_letter_code
_entity_poly.pdbx_strand_id
1 'polypeptide(L)'
;MDEDSQHIKEFRNLLRRIKQQIINNTLSGQNTEILKTKVEDKLIQLYKLLEPVIFDYKAIDTIPLEEYQKIFKRTLGIYNRSPTYQTNLEYYLKSDLINNPFTIDTDVIDDTKYLPTPVFPQIINNNNDLTIEDQYDSE
;
A
#
# COMPACT_ATOMS: atom_id res chain seq x y z
N MET A 1 16.72 -13.34 3.18
CA MET A 1 15.73 -12.24 3.11
C MET A 1 15.41 -12.07 1.65
N ASP A 2 14.15 -12.15 1.25
CA ASP A 2 13.75 -11.91 -0.14
C ASP A 2 13.94 -10.42 -0.49
N GLU A 3 14.31 -10.13 -1.74
CA GLU A 3 14.59 -8.78 -2.22
C GLU A 3 13.34 -7.89 -2.06
N ASP A 4 12.16 -8.46 -2.30
CA ASP A 4 10.86 -7.83 -2.06
C ASP A 4 10.65 -7.41 -0.60
N SER A 5 10.97 -8.29 0.35
CA SER A 5 10.81 -7.99 1.78
C SER A 5 11.71 -6.82 2.21
N GLN A 6 12.93 -6.76 1.69
CA GLN A 6 13.82 -5.65 1.95
C GLN A 6 13.28 -4.34 1.35
N HIS A 7 12.79 -4.36 0.12
CA HIS A 7 12.23 -3.17 -0.52
C HIS A 7 10.93 -2.68 0.15
N ILE A 8 10.07 -3.58 0.63
CA ILE A 8 8.87 -3.21 1.40
C ILE A 8 9.27 -2.58 2.72
N LYS A 9 10.26 -3.15 3.41
CA LYS A 9 10.79 -2.61 4.66
C LYS A 9 11.36 -1.20 4.46
N GLU A 10 12.11 -0.98 3.38
CA GLU A 10 12.62 0.35 3.02
C GLU A 10 11.47 1.33 2.76
N PHE A 11 10.47 0.94 1.96
CA PHE A 11 9.30 1.77 1.66
C PHE A 11 8.53 2.19 2.91
N ARG A 12 8.18 1.23 3.79
CA ARG A 12 7.47 1.51 5.04
C ARG A 12 8.26 2.41 5.97
N ASN A 13 9.58 2.23 6.04
CA ASN A 13 10.43 3.10 6.84
C ASN A 13 10.43 4.54 6.34
N LEU A 14 10.42 4.75 5.02
CA LEU A 14 10.30 6.08 4.42
C LEU A 14 8.94 6.71 4.72
N LEU A 15 7.84 5.98 4.51
CA LEU A 15 6.49 6.44 4.84
C LEU A 15 6.38 6.85 6.31
N ARG A 16 6.90 6.02 7.22
CA ARG A 16 6.91 6.31 8.65
C ARG A 16 7.64 7.61 8.98
N ARG A 17 8.83 7.83 8.42
CA ARG A 17 9.62 9.05 8.66
C ARG A 17 8.89 10.30 8.19
N ILE A 18 8.32 10.26 6.97
CA ILE A 18 7.55 11.38 6.42
C ILE A 18 6.30 11.63 7.27
N LYS A 19 5.56 10.58 7.63
CA LYS A 19 4.36 10.67 8.48
C LYS A 19 4.69 11.30 9.84
N GLN A 20 5.75 10.84 10.49
CA GLN A 20 6.19 11.37 11.77
C GLN A 20 6.60 12.86 11.67
N GLN A 21 7.29 13.25 10.61
CA GLN A 21 7.61 14.67 10.35
C GLN A 21 6.33 15.51 10.16
N ILE A 22 5.36 15.03 9.40
CA ILE A 22 4.08 15.73 9.19
C ILE A 22 3.35 15.93 10.53
N ILE A 23 3.27 14.88 11.35
CA ILE A 23 2.63 14.94 12.68
C ILE A 23 3.37 15.92 13.58
N ASN A 24 4.68 15.78 13.74
CA ASN A 24 5.48 16.62 14.63
C ASN A 24 5.46 18.10 14.23
N ASN A 25 5.54 18.38 12.93
CA ASN A 25 5.53 19.75 12.40
C ASN A 25 4.16 20.41 12.49
N THR A 26 3.08 19.63 12.54
CA THR A 26 1.71 20.16 12.50
C THR A 26 1.07 20.21 13.90
N LEU A 27 1.38 19.29 14.81
CA LEU A 27 0.82 19.25 16.16
C LEU A 27 1.56 20.14 17.19
N SER A 28 2.48 21.00 16.75
CA SER A 28 3.34 21.83 17.62
C SER A 28 2.66 23.08 18.21
N GLY A 29 1.34 23.06 18.49
CA GLY A 29 0.60 24.20 19.03
C GLY A 29 -0.81 23.90 19.56
N GLN A 30 -1.35 24.80 20.40
CA GLN A 30 -2.62 24.63 21.10
C GLN A 30 -3.84 24.85 20.18
N ASN A 31 -4.21 23.86 19.37
CA ASN A 31 -5.61 23.57 18.99
C ASN A 31 -5.72 22.19 18.32
N THR A 32 -5.92 21.15 19.12
CA THR A 32 -5.65 19.76 18.73
C THR A 32 -6.51 19.25 17.57
N GLU A 33 -7.74 19.72 17.41
CA GLU A 33 -8.67 19.20 16.39
C GLU A 33 -8.38 19.75 14.98
N ILE A 34 -8.21 21.06 14.84
CA ILE A 34 -7.83 21.69 13.55
C ILE A 34 -6.47 21.17 13.07
N LEU A 35 -5.54 20.93 13.99
CA LEU A 35 -4.21 20.43 13.64
C LEU A 35 -4.26 18.95 13.23
N LYS A 36 -5.19 18.14 13.77
CA LYS A 36 -5.44 16.77 13.29
C LYS A 36 -5.95 16.76 11.84
N THR A 37 -6.93 17.60 11.50
CA THR A 37 -7.41 17.72 10.11
C THR A 37 -6.29 18.12 9.16
N LYS A 38 -5.42 19.07 9.55
CA LYS A 38 -4.24 19.46 8.76
C LYS A 38 -3.23 18.33 8.56
N VAL A 39 -3.08 17.44 9.54
CA VAL A 39 -2.25 16.23 9.39
C VAL A 39 -2.89 15.31 8.37
N GLU A 40 -4.18 14.99 8.51
CA GLU A 40 -4.92 14.12 7.59
C GLU A 40 -4.87 14.65 6.15
N ASP A 41 -5.09 15.96 5.94
CA ASP A 41 -5.01 16.59 4.62
C ASP A 41 -3.63 16.39 3.97
N LYS A 42 -2.55 16.58 4.72
CA LYS A 42 -1.18 16.38 4.23
C LYS A 42 -0.90 14.91 3.91
N LEU A 43 -1.40 13.98 4.71
CA LEU A 43 -1.25 12.55 4.47
C LEU A 43 -2.07 12.09 3.25
N ILE A 44 -3.27 12.63 3.05
CA ILE A 44 -4.09 12.41 1.85
C ILE A 44 -3.38 12.96 0.60
N GLN A 45 -2.75 14.15 0.70
CA GLN A 45 -1.96 14.69 -0.41
C GLN A 45 -0.78 13.78 -0.76
N LEU A 46 -0.06 13.26 0.24
CA LEU A 46 1.01 12.29 0.02
C LEU A 46 0.48 11.00 -0.62
N TYR A 47 -0.66 10.48 -0.16
CA TYR A 47 -1.32 9.32 -0.77
C TYR A 47 -1.60 9.57 -2.26
N LYS A 48 -2.24 10.70 -2.60
CA LYS A 48 -2.58 11.05 -3.99
C LYS A 48 -1.36 11.24 -4.90
N LEU A 49 -0.21 11.63 -4.34
CA LEU A 49 1.05 11.72 -5.09
C LEU A 49 1.63 10.35 -5.42
N LEU A 50 1.52 9.39 -4.50
CA LEU A 50 2.13 8.07 -4.62
C LEU A 50 1.21 7.03 -5.26
N GLU A 51 -0.11 7.19 -5.12
CA GLU A 51 -1.12 6.27 -5.64
C GLU A 51 -0.92 5.96 -7.14
N PRO A 52 -0.73 6.95 -8.05
CA PRO A 52 -0.56 6.64 -9.47
C PRO A 52 0.72 5.84 -9.78
N VAL A 53 1.77 6.00 -8.98
CA VAL A 53 3.05 5.28 -9.15
C VAL A 53 2.95 3.85 -8.62
N ILE A 54 2.14 3.66 -7.57
CA ILE A 54 1.93 2.35 -6.94
C ILE A 54 0.83 1.62 -7.70
N PHE A 55 -0.42 2.08 -7.69
CA PHE A 55 -1.58 1.38 -8.25
C PHE A 55 -1.62 1.35 -9.78
N ASP A 56 -1.28 2.47 -10.44
CA ASP A 56 -1.35 2.56 -11.91
C ASP A 56 -0.01 2.28 -12.60
N TYR A 57 1.02 1.87 -11.85
CA TYR A 57 2.38 1.61 -12.36
C TYR A 57 2.99 2.77 -13.15
N LYS A 58 2.59 4.02 -12.88
CA LYS A 58 3.22 5.18 -13.53
C LYS A 58 4.67 5.30 -13.11
N ALA A 59 5.50 5.84 -14.01
CA ALA A 59 6.90 6.13 -13.71
C ALA A 59 7.00 7.09 -12.52
N ILE A 60 8.02 6.90 -11.67
CA ILE A 60 8.23 7.77 -10.50
C ILE A 60 8.44 9.24 -10.88
N ASP A 61 8.96 9.49 -12.09
CA ASP A 61 9.20 10.83 -12.63
C ASP A 61 7.89 11.62 -12.88
N THR A 62 6.73 10.95 -12.80
CA THR A 62 5.40 11.61 -12.86
C THR A 62 5.02 12.32 -11.57
N ILE A 63 5.72 12.06 -10.46
CA ILE A 63 5.52 12.80 -9.20
C ILE A 63 6.03 14.23 -9.42
N PRO A 64 5.21 15.29 -9.21
CA PRO A 64 5.61 16.67 -9.52
C PRO A 64 6.71 17.24 -8.60
N LEU A 65 7.07 16.54 -7.52
CA LEU A 65 8.02 16.98 -6.51
C LEU A 65 9.30 16.14 -6.57
N GLU A 66 10.39 16.75 -7.05
CA GLU A 66 11.70 16.09 -7.23
C GLU A 66 12.25 15.48 -5.93
N GLU A 67 11.99 16.09 -4.78
CA GLU A 67 12.39 15.55 -3.48
C GLU A 67 11.75 14.17 -3.23
N TYR A 68 10.45 14.03 -3.49
CA TYR A 68 9.76 12.75 -3.34
C TYR A 68 10.19 11.72 -4.39
N GLN A 69 10.50 12.16 -5.61
CA GLN A 69 11.12 11.27 -6.60
C GLN A 69 12.42 10.69 -6.05
N LYS A 70 13.33 11.52 -5.54
CA LYS A 70 14.62 11.08 -4.97
C LYS A 70 14.44 10.13 -3.79
N ILE A 71 13.52 10.45 -2.87
CA ILE A 71 13.24 9.63 -1.69
C ILE A 71 12.76 8.23 -2.09
N PHE A 72 11.81 8.15 -3.01
CA PHE A 72 11.17 6.88 -3.35
C PHE A 72 11.80 6.16 -4.54
N LYS A 73 12.78 6.74 -5.25
CA LYS A 73 13.40 6.13 -6.44
C LYS A 73 13.93 4.72 -6.22
N ARG A 74 14.47 4.47 -5.03
CA ARG A 74 15.03 3.17 -4.66
C ARG A 74 13.96 2.10 -4.44
N THR A 75 12.79 2.47 -3.94
CA THR A 75 11.71 1.52 -3.60
C THR A 75 10.66 1.45 -4.70
N LEU A 76 10.37 2.55 -5.39
CA LEU A 76 9.31 2.64 -6.39
C LEU A 76 9.84 2.76 -7.83
N GLY A 77 11.16 2.82 -8.02
CA GLY A 77 11.81 2.90 -9.34
C GLY A 77 11.66 1.63 -10.16
N ILE A 78 12.52 1.47 -11.18
CA ILE A 78 12.53 0.33 -12.11
C ILE A 78 13.06 -0.91 -11.36
N TYR A 79 12.25 -1.43 -10.47
CA TYR A 79 12.37 -2.71 -9.84
C TYR A 79 11.30 -3.62 -10.43
N ASN A 80 11.63 -4.87 -10.76
CA ASN A 80 10.65 -5.80 -11.30
C ASN A 80 9.74 -6.27 -10.16
N ARG A 81 8.64 -5.54 -9.94
CA ARG A 81 7.73 -5.76 -8.82
C ARG A 81 7.07 -7.13 -8.94
N SER A 82 7.29 -8.01 -7.98
CA SER A 82 6.45 -9.21 -7.88
C SER A 82 5.01 -8.82 -7.52
N PRO A 83 4.02 -9.71 -7.76
CA PRO A 83 2.66 -9.51 -7.29
C PRO A 83 2.57 -9.29 -5.76
N THR A 84 3.43 -9.98 -4.99
CA THR A 84 3.50 -9.84 -3.53
C THR A 84 4.03 -8.47 -3.14
N TYR A 85 5.10 -8.01 -3.80
CA TYR A 85 5.66 -6.67 -3.58
C TYR A 85 4.61 -5.59 -3.87
N GLN A 86 3.96 -5.68 -5.02
CA GLN A 86 2.91 -4.73 -5.41
C GLN A 86 1.77 -4.69 -4.39
N THR A 87 1.22 -5.85 -4.01
CA THR A 87 0.09 -5.95 -3.06
C THR A 87 0.45 -5.30 -1.72
N ASN A 88 1.69 -5.51 -1.26
CA ASN A 88 2.18 -4.93 -0.02
C ASN A 88 2.35 -3.40 -0.13
N LEU A 89 2.85 -2.87 -1.25
CA LEU A 89 2.94 -1.42 -1.46
C LEU A 89 1.57 -0.75 -1.38
N GLU A 90 0.58 -1.31 -2.07
CA GLU A 90 -0.80 -0.82 -2.08
C GLU A 90 -1.41 -0.84 -0.68
N TYR A 91 -1.28 -1.97 0.02
CA TYR A 91 -1.78 -2.15 1.38
C TYR A 91 -1.18 -1.12 2.34
N TYR A 92 0.16 -1.01 2.38
CA TYR A 92 0.83 -0.11 3.33
C TYR A 92 0.62 1.36 3.00
N LEU A 93 0.56 1.74 1.71
CA LEU A 93 0.26 3.12 1.33
C LEU A 93 -1.12 3.55 1.88
N LYS A 94 -2.15 2.72 1.68
CA LYS A 94 -3.50 3.03 2.14
C LYS A 94 -3.64 2.91 3.65
N SER A 95 -3.11 1.83 4.24
CA SER A 95 -3.18 1.59 5.68
C SER A 95 -2.51 2.69 6.48
N ASP A 96 -1.28 3.07 6.12
CA ASP A 96 -0.46 3.95 6.95
C ASP A 96 -0.84 5.43 6.80
N LEU A 97 -1.35 5.83 5.63
CA LEU A 97 -1.67 7.24 5.35
C LEU A 97 -3.16 7.57 5.51
N ILE A 98 -4.07 6.62 5.24
CA ILE A 98 -5.52 6.87 5.23
C ILE A 98 -6.22 6.21 6.41
N ASN A 99 -6.00 4.92 6.64
CA ASN A 99 -6.73 4.19 7.67
C ASN A 99 -6.17 4.49 9.07
N ASN A 100 -4.85 4.68 9.19
CA ASN A 100 -4.14 4.86 10.46
C ASN A 100 -3.22 6.10 10.45
N PRO A 101 -3.76 7.31 10.22
CA PRO A 101 -2.97 8.52 9.99
C PRO A 101 -2.13 8.96 11.20
N PHE A 102 -2.54 8.60 12.43
CA PHE A 102 -1.86 8.99 13.67
C PHE A 102 -1.04 7.86 14.30
N THR A 103 -1.15 6.63 13.80
CA THR A 103 -0.41 5.49 14.34
C THR A 103 0.99 5.47 13.76
N ILE A 104 2.01 5.71 14.58
CA ILE A 104 3.41 5.47 14.20
C ILE A 104 3.77 4.07 14.67
N ASP A 105 3.81 3.09 13.77
CA ASP A 105 4.29 1.74 14.11
C ASP A 105 5.75 1.85 14.60
N THR A 106 5.91 1.66 15.91
CA THR A 106 7.21 1.62 16.60
C THR A 106 7.87 0.25 16.50
N ASP A 107 7.08 -0.78 16.20
CA ASP A 107 7.60 -2.12 16.06
C ASP A 107 8.56 -2.17 14.86
N VAL A 108 9.76 -2.64 15.17
CA VAL A 108 10.74 -3.09 14.19
C VAL A 108 9.98 -3.92 13.16
N ILE A 109 10.14 -3.60 11.88
CA ILE A 109 9.69 -4.47 10.78
C ILE A 109 10.58 -5.71 10.88
N ASP A 110 10.23 -6.58 11.82
CA ASP A 110 10.83 -7.89 12.05
C ASP A 110 9.96 -8.87 11.27
N ASP A 111 10.37 -9.03 10.02
CA ASP A 111 10.06 -9.94 8.92
C ASP A 111 8.91 -10.97 8.93
N THR A 112 8.09 -11.17 9.96
CA THR A 112 7.20 -12.35 9.94
C THR A 112 5.81 -12.23 10.56
N LYS A 113 5.39 -11.13 11.21
CA LYS A 113 4.20 -11.27 12.08
C LYS A 113 2.83 -10.88 11.57
N TYR A 114 2.65 -9.98 10.59
CA TYR A 114 1.30 -9.69 10.08
C TYR A 114 1.35 -9.19 8.63
N LEU A 115 1.37 -10.13 7.68
CA LEU A 115 0.91 -9.86 6.32
C LEU A 115 -0.54 -10.34 6.23
N PRO A 116 -1.53 -9.46 5.96
CA PRO A 116 -2.85 -9.94 5.57
C PRO A 116 -2.68 -10.76 4.29
N THR A 117 -3.19 -11.99 4.30
CA THR A 117 -3.15 -12.86 3.12
C THR A 117 -3.91 -12.17 1.98
N PRO A 118 -3.30 -12.02 0.78
CA PRO A 118 -4.00 -11.44 -0.36
C PRO A 118 -5.26 -12.27 -0.65
N VAL A 119 -6.43 -11.65 -0.51
CA VAL A 119 -7.68 -12.24 -1.00
C VAL A 119 -7.72 -11.97 -2.50
N PHE A 120 -7.27 -12.94 -3.30
CA PHE A 120 -7.49 -12.90 -4.74
C PHE A 120 -8.98 -13.09 -5.03
N PRO A 121 -9.61 -12.28 -5.89
CA PRO A 121 -10.93 -12.61 -6.40
C PRO A 121 -10.83 -13.97 -7.12
N GLN A 122 -11.56 -14.96 -6.63
CA GLN A 122 -11.68 -16.23 -7.35
C GLN A 122 -12.33 -15.93 -8.69
N ILE A 123 -11.63 -16.27 -9.78
CA ILE A 123 -12.26 -16.36 -11.09
C ILE A 123 -13.31 -17.47 -10.95
N ILE A 124 -14.58 -17.08 -10.87
CA ILE A 124 -15.69 -18.01 -11.03
C ILE A 124 -15.64 -18.44 -12.50
N ASN A 125 -14.96 -19.55 -12.78
CA ASN A 125 -15.19 -20.28 -14.02
C ASN A 125 -16.60 -20.87 -13.90
N ASN A 126 -17.58 -20.15 -14.43
CA ASN A 126 -18.85 -20.74 -14.82
C ASN A 126 -18.59 -21.67 -16.01
N ASN A 127 -17.94 -22.80 -15.75
CA ASN A 127 -18.14 -23.97 -16.60
C ASN A 127 -19.48 -24.56 -16.16
N ASN A 128 -20.53 -24.12 -16.84
CA ASN A 128 -21.74 -24.91 -17.00
C ASN A 128 -21.32 -26.24 -17.65
N ASP A 129 -20.96 -27.22 -16.83
CA ASP A 129 -21.14 -28.61 -17.23
C ASP A 129 -22.65 -28.86 -17.15
N LEU A 130 -23.30 -28.66 -18.29
CA LEU A 130 -24.61 -29.22 -18.58
C LEU A 130 -24.46 -30.75 -18.54
N THR A 131 -24.61 -31.35 -17.35
CA THR A 131 -25.01 -32.74 -17.26
C THR A 131 -26.44 -32.83 -17.80
N ILE A 132 -26.56 -33.23 -19.07
CA ILE A 132 -27.80 -33.77 -19.60
C ILE A 132 -27.98 -35.13 -18.91
N GLU A 133 -29.05 -35.25 -18.12
CA GLU A 133 -29.54 -36.52 -17.62
C GLU A 133 -29.97 -37.38 -18.81
N ASP A 134 -29.20 -38.42 -19.13
CA ASP A 134 -29.74 -39.55 -19.88
C ASP A 134 -30.41 -40.50 -18.89
N GLN A 135 -31.73 -40.34 -18.75
CA GLN A 135 -32.59 -41.39 -18.24
C GLN A 135 -32.61 -42.56 -19.24
N TYR A 136 -32.02 -43.68 -18.83
CA TYR A 136 -32.42 -44.98 -19.37
C TYR A 136 -32.85 -45.86 -18.19
N ASP A 137 -34.17 -45.88 -17.96
CA ASP A 137 -34.88 -47.06 -17.46
C ASP A 137 -34.85 -48.17 -18.51
N SER A 138 -35.04 -49.43 -18.06
CA SER A 138 -35.22 -50.72 -18.76
C SER A 138 -33.99 -51.63 -18.63
N GLU A 139 -34.03 -52.85 -18.05
CA GLU A 139 -35.09 -53.78 -17.63
C GLU A 139 -34.70 -54.52 -16.34
#